data_AF-A0A3D9ST44-F1
#
_entry.id   AF-A0A3D9ST44-F1
#
_cell.length_a   1.000
_cell.length_b   1.000
_cell.length_c   1.000
_cell.angle_alpha   90.00
_cell.angle_beta   90.00
_cell.angle_gamma   90.00
#
_symmetry.space_group_name_H-M   'P 1'
#
loop_
_entity.id
_entity.type
_entity.pdbx_description
1 polymer ?
#
loop_
_entity_poly.entity_id
_entity_poly.type
_entity_poly.pdbx_seq_one_letter_code
_entity_poly.pdbx_strand_id
1 'polypeptide(L)'
;MTQPEADVLHDTLRAYDHRFLDLDADDRRRLVRETRRLLGEGPGDDVRAALPSALRMRAFCIRHGLVDELERMIRDEVEGRREGAVVVGGRVYAVYPYLRGVPRQDADITGEVRAGHRLDAVGWQGERLRVRGWAALERVEAREVLTELILRERTAGTEHRFPTTPRDAGFEALLESAQVGMGRWDAYVAVTVHGISRQARFGGTREPSVRTEPMFRRIRLPEGPTAATAYFTEGGHLAIKVGGTRLPVPLRTRILRRLKPR
;
A
#
# COMPACT_ATOMS: atom_id res chain seq x y z
N MET A 1 -18.46 21.86 -16.98
CA MET A 1 -19.10 20.61 -16.54
C MET A 1 -19.26 20.66 -15.03
N THR A 2 -20.44 20.35 -14.53
CA THR A 2 -20.76 20.35 -13.09
C THR A 2 -20.37 19.00 -12.45
N GLN A 3 -20.09 18.97 -11.16
CA GLN A 3 -19.80 17.76 -10.38
C GLN A 3 -20.72 16.54 -10.67
N PRO A 4 -22.04 16.69 -10.88
CA PRO A 4 -22.92 15.56 -11.25
C PRO A 4 -22.55 14.87 -12.57
N GLU A 5 -21.92 15.54 -13.54
CA GLU A 5 -21.49 14.88 -14.78
C GLU A 5 -20.30 13.94 -14.55
N ALA A 6 -19.41 14.27 -13.61
CA ALA A 6 -18.30 13.42 -13.22
C ALA A 6 -18.79 12.15 -12.50
N ASP A 7 -19.80 12.29 -11.62
CA ASP A 7 -20.39 11.18 -10.88
C ASP A 7 -21.12 10.20 -11.82
N VAL A 8 -21.92 10.70 -12.76
CA VAL A 8 -22.60 9.86 -13.77
C VAL A 8 -21.60 9.11 -14.64
N LEU A 9 -20.54 9.78 -15.08
CA LEU A 9 -19.49 9.13 -15.87
C LEU A 9 -18.76 8.06 -15.05
N HIS A 10 -18.42 8.37 -13.80
CA HIS A 10 -17.79 7.42 -12.89
C HIS A 10 -18.66 6.16 -12.74
N ASP A 11 -19.95 6.31 -12.45
CA ASP A 11 -20.86 5.19 -12.25
C ASP A 11 -21.09 4.38 -13.52
N THR A 12 -21.18 5.05 -14.67
CA THR A 12 -21.27 4.39 -15.98
C THR A 12 -20.05 3.51 -16.24
N LEU A 13 -18.84 4.04 -16.02
CA LEU A 13 -17.59 3.30 -16.24
C LEU A 13 -17.37 2.21 -15.20
N ARG A 14 -17.92 2.38 -13.99
CA ARG A 14 -17.87 1.37 -12.92
C ARG A 14 -18.71 0.13 -13.25
N ALA A 15 -19.78 0.27 -14.04
CA ALA A 15 -20.61 -0.84 -14.48
C ALA A 15 -19.86 -1.88 -15.34
N TYR A 16 -18.71 -1.50 -15.93
CA TYR A 16 -17.81 -2.40 -16.64
C TYR A 16 -16.95 -3.21 -15.65
N ASP A 17 -17.59 -4.07 -14.88
CA ASP A 17 -16.97 -4.96 -13.90
C ASP A 17 -17.22 -6.45 -14.27
N HIS A 18 -17.11 -7.37 -13.31
CA HIS A 18 -17.39 -8.80 -13.55
C HIS A 18 -18.76 -9.03 -14.23
N ARG A 19 -19.78 -8.22 -13.94
CA ARG A 19 -21.11 -8.35 -14.54
C ARG A 19 -21.11 -8.08 -16.04
N PHE A 20 -20.21 -7.22 -16.52
CA PHE A 20 -20.02 -7.03 -17.96
C PHE A 20 -19.47 -8.30 -18.62
N LEU A 21 -18.62 -9.05 -17.92
CA LEU A 21 -18.11 -10.33 -18.41
C LEU A 21 -19.18 -11.43 -18.38
N ASP A 22 -20.24 -11.29 -17.59
CA ASP A 22 -21.34 -12.26 -17.54
C ASP A 22 -22.33 -12.11 -18.71
N LEU A 23 -22.31 -10.98 -19.41
CA LEU A 23 -23.10 -10.76 -20.63
C LEU A 23 -22.60 -11.65 -21.78
N ASP A 24 -23.47 -11.95 -22.73
CA ASP A 24 -23.04 -12.58 -23.98
C ASP A 24 -22.28 -11.59 -24.88
N ALA A 25 -21.60 -12.11 -25.90
CA ALA A 25 -20.72 -11.31 -26.75
C ALA A 25 -21.46 -10.20 -27.54
N ASP A 26 -22.72 -10.43 -27.91
CA ASP A 26 -23.50 -9.44 -28.67
C ASP A 26 -24.02 -8.33 -27.76
N ASP A 27 -24.45 -8.67 -26.56
CA ASP A 27 -24.84 -7.72 -25.53
C ASP A 27 -23.66 -6.87 -25.05
N ARG A 28 -22.46 -7.46 -24.88
CA ARG A 28 -21.24 -6.67 -24.57
C ARG A 28 -20.92 -5.67 -25.66
N ARG A 29 -20.91 -6.11 -26.93
CA ARG A 29 -20.67 -5.24 -28.09
C ARG A 29 -21.72 -4.14 -28.18
N ARG A 30 -22.99 -4.47 -27.92
CA ARG A 30 -24.07 -3.49 -27.90
C ARG A 30 -23.88 -2.46 -26.80
N LEU A 31 -23.58 -2.89 -25.56
CA LEU A 31 -23.35 -2.00 -24.44
C LEU A 31 -22.19 -1.04 -24.71
N VAL A 32 -21.05 -1.54 -25.19
CA VAL A 32 -19.89 -0.71 -25.53
C VAL A 32 -20.24 0.33 -26.60
N ARG A 33 -21.00 -0.04 -27.64
CA ARG A 33 -21.44 0.92 -28.67
C ARG A 33 -22.32 2.02 -28.09
N GLU A 34 -23.30 1.68 -27.24
CA GLU A 34 -24.18 2.68 -26.64
C GLU A 34 -23.44 3.58 -25.66
N THR A 35 -22.54 3.03 -24.83
CA THR A 35 -21.70 3.86 -23.96
C THR A 35 -20.73 4.72 -24.76
N ARG A 36 -20.17 4.24 -25.87
CA ARG A 36 -19.33 5.06 -26.75
C ARG A 36 -20.08 6.29 -27.27
N ARG A 37 -21.37 6.13 -27.65
CA ARG A 37 -22.21 7.27 -28.06
C ARG A 37 -22.42 8.25 -26.92
N LEU A 38 -22.65 7.75 -25.71
CA LEU A 38 -22.78 8.58 -24.51
C LEU A 38 -21.49 9.35 -24.19
N LEU A 39 -20.32 8.71 -24.33
CA LEU A 39 -19.03 9.35 -24.08
C LEU A 39 -18.69 10.43 -25.09
N GLY A 40 -19.18 10.33 -26.35
CA GLY A 40 -18.91 11.30 -27.40
C GLY A 40 -17.41 11.56 -27.60
N GLU A 41 -17.01 12.84 -27.54
CA GLU A 41 -15.60 13.26 -27.61
C GLU A 41 -14.80 12.95 -26.33
N GLY A 42 -15.43 12.41 -25.30
CA GLY A 42 -14.84 12.05 -24.02
C GLY A 42 -15.05 13.12 -22.95
N PRO A 43 -14.71 12.80 -21.68
CA PRO A 43 -14.77 13.78 -20.61
C PRO A 43 -13.82 14.94 -20.85
N GLY A 44 -14.21 16.14 -20.40
CA GLY A 44 -13.28 17.26 -20.27
C GLY A 44 -12.10 16.93 -19.35
N ASP A 45 -11.01 17.68 -19.48
CA ASP A 45 -9.73 17.36 -18.83
C ASP A 45 -9.83 17.28 -17.29
N ASP A 46 -10.63 18.16 -16.66
CA ASP A 46 -10.82 18.15 -15.20
C ASP A 46 -11.53 16.88 -14.72
N VAL A 47 -12.60 16.49 -15.40
CA VAL A 47 -13.35 15.26 -15.06
C VAL A 47 -12.48 14.03 -15.31
N ARG A 48 -11.73 14.01 -16.42
CA ARG A 48 -10.78 12.95 -16.71
C ARG A 48 -9.71 12.82 -15.62
N ALA A 49 -9.14 13.94 -15.17
CA ALA A 49 -8.12 13.95 -14.12
C ALA A 49 -8.65 13.44 -12.77
N ALA A 50 -9.94 13.67 -12.47
CA ALA A 50 -10.58 13.19 -11.25
C ALA A 50 -10.87 11.68 -11.24
N LEU A 51 -10.94 11.02 -12.40
CA LEU A 51 -11.18 9.58 -12.50
C LEU A 51 -9.95 8.76 -12.11
N PRO A 52 -10.08 7.59 -11.45
CA PRO A 52 -8.99 6.62 -11.35
C PRO A 52 -8.51 6.15 -12.73
N SER A 53 -7.23 5.79 -12.85
CA SER A 53 -6.65 5.35 -14.13
C SER A 53 -7.40 4.18 -14.74
N ALA A 54 -7.87 3.21 -13.95
CA ALA A 54 -8.69 2.11 -14.45
C ALA A 54 -9.94 2.60 -15.21
N LEU A 55 -10.63 3.63 -14.70
CA LEU A 55 -11.79 4.19 -15.38
C LEU A 55 -11.39 5.02 -16.61
N ARG A 56 -10.25 5.75 -16.56
CA ARG A 56 -9.69 6.42 -17.75
C ARG A 56 -9.36 5.41 -18.86
N MET A 57 -8.78 4.27 -18.51
CA MET A 57 -8.48 3.17 -19.43
C MET A 57 -9.74 2.56 -20.04
N ARG A 58 -10.78 2.31 -19.23
CA ARG A 58 -12.07 1.84 -19.75
C ARG A 58 -12.69 2.84 -20.72
N ALA A 59 -12.69 4.12 -20.37
CA ALA A 59 -13.18 5.18 -21.25
C ALA A 59 -12.41 5.22 -22.57
N PHE A 60 -11.08 5.07 -22.52
CA PHE A 60 -10.24 4.94 -23.72
C PHE A 60 -10.68 3.74 -24.57
N CYS A 61 -10.76 2.53 -24.01
CA CYS A 61 -11.16 1.34 -24.78
C CYS A 61 -12.55 1.50 -25.42
N ILE A 62 -13.53 2.00 -24.66
CA ILE A 62 -14.90 2.21 -25.15
C ILE A 62 -14.92 3.23 -26.29
N ARG A 63 -14.23 4.36 -26.14
CA ARG A 63 -14.17 5.41 -27.19
C ARG A 63 -13.54 4.93 -28.48
N HIS A 64 -12.57 4.02 -28.38
CA HIS A 64 -11.87 3.47 -29.54
C HIS A 64 -12.50 2.17 -30.06
N GLY A 65 -13.53 1.61 -29.39
CA GLY A 65 -14.18 0.36 -29.80
C GLY A 65 -13.32 -0.88 -29.55
N LEU A 66 -12.40 -0.81 -28.60
CA LEU A 66 -11.46 -1.87 -28.22
C LEU A 66 -12.13 -2.84 -27.23
N VAL A 67 -13.13 -3.60 -27.73
CA VAL A 67 -13.98 -4.46 -26.88
C VAL A 67 -13.16 -5.61 -26.28
N ASP A 68 -12.34 -6.27 -27.10
CA ASP A 68 -11.56 -7.44 -26.66
C ASP A 68 -10.51 -7.04 -25.60
N GLU A 69 -9.88 -5.88 -25.78
CA GLU A 69 -8.92 -5.33 -24.82
C GLU A 69 -9.60 -4.85 -23.53
N LEU A 70 -10.81 -4.27 -23.63
CA LEU A 70 -11.62 -3.91 -22.47
C LEU A 70 -11.99 -5.16 -21.66
N GLU A 71 -12.46 -6.22 -22.31
CA GLU A 71 -12.75 -7.49 -21.66
C GLU A 71 -11.53 -8.08 -20.97
N ARG A 72 -10.38 -8.09 -21.66
CA ARG A 72 -9.13 -8.57 -21.09
C ARG A 72 -8.72 -7.77 -19.85
N MET A 73 -8.79 -6.45 -19.93
CA MET A 73 -8.48 -5.58 -18.80
C MET A 73 -9.37 -5.83 -17.60
N ILE A 74 -10.69 -5.93 -17.81
CA ILE A 74 -11.65 -6.20 -16.71
C ILE A 74 -11.38 -7.58 -16.11
N ARG A 75 -11.07 -8.59 -16.94
CA ARG A 75 -10.71 -9.93 -16.48
C ARG A 75 -9.45 -9.91 -15.62
N ASP A 76 -8.39 -9.23 -16.08
CA ASP A 76 -7.15 -9.08 -15.32
C ASP A 76 -7.41 -8.38 -13.97
N GLU A 77 -8.21 -7.33 -13.94
CA GLU A 77 -8.62 -6.64 -12.71
C GLU A 77 -9.40 -7.55 -11.74
N VAL A 78 -10.36 -8.32 -12.24
CA VAL A 78 -11.17 -9.27 -11.44
C VAL A 78 -10.28 -10.36 -10.83
N GLU A 79 -9.28 -10.83 -11.57
CA GLU A 79 -8.31 -11.82 -11.10
C GLU A 79 -7.19 -11.20 -10.24
N GLY A 80 -7.24 -9.89 -9.98
CA GLY A 80 -6.23 -9.17 -9.20
C GLY A 80 -4.89 -8.98 -9.92
N ARG A 81 -4.81 -9.32 -11.21
CA ARG A 81 -3.66 -9.02 -12.06
C ARG A 81 -3.64 -7.53 -12.37
N ARG A 82 -2.60 -6.86 -11.92
CA ARG A 82 -2.30 -5.49 -12.31
C ARG A 82 -1.08 -5.52 -13.20
N GLU A 83 -1.28 -5.24 -14.48
CA GLU A 83 -0.17 -5.13 -15.43
C GLU A 83 0.84 -4.08 -14.95
N GLY A 84 2.10 -4.30 -15.33
CA GLY A 84 3.24 -3.51 -14.89
C GLY A 84 3.15 -2.03 -15.23
N ALA A 85 4.07 -1.26 -14.69
CA ALA A 85 4.15 0.17 -14.90
C ALA A 85 5.59 0.60 -15.14
N VAL A 86 5.75 1.64 -15.96
CA VAL A 86 7.06 2.24 -16.27
C VAL A 86 7.18 3.61 -15.64
N VAL A 87 8.38 3.95 -15.19
CA VAL A 87 8.70 5.28 -14.67
C VAL A 87 9.38 6.10 -15.75
N VAL A 88 8.80 7.25 -16.11
CA VAL A 88 9.35 8.18 -17.10
C VAL A 88 9.25 9.60 -16.54
N GLY A 89 10.39 10.29 -16.40
CA GLY A 89 10.43 11.67 -15.94
C GLY A 89 9.80 11.90 -14.56
N GLY A 90 9.94 10.95 -13.64
CA GLY A 90 9.37 11.03 -12.29
C GLY A 90 7.86 10.76 -12.21
N ARG A 91 7.23 10.28 -13.29
CA ARG A 91 5.83 9.86 -13.33
C ARG A 91 5.73 8.36 -13.61
N VAL A 92 4.72 7.72 -13.04
CA VAL A 92 4.44 6.29 -13.22
C VAL A 92 3.31 6.12 -14.21
N TYR A 93 3.52 5.33 -15.26
CA TYR A 93 2.52 5.04 -16.28
C TYR A 93 2.20 3.56 -16.30
N ALA A 94 0.92 3.22 -16.19
CA ALA A 94 0.44 1.86 -16.38
C ALA A 94 0.70 1.42 -17.82
N VAL A 95 1.22 0.21 -17.99
CA VAL A 95 1.44 -0.40 -19.30
C VAL A 95 0.54 -1.61 -19.42
N TYR A 96 -0.31 -1.58 -20.45
CA TYR A 96 -1.10 -2.72 -20.86
C TYR A 96 -0.55 -3.17 -22.22
N PRO A 97 0.19 -4.29 -22.32
CA PRO A 97 0.89 -4.67 -23.56
C PRO A 97 -0.02 -4.80 -24.80
N TYR A 98 -1.30 -5.06 -24.58
CA TYR A 98 -2.34 -5.19 -25.60
C TYR A 98 -3.03 -3.87 -25.96
N LEU A 99 -2.76 -2.77 -25.25
CA LEU A 99 -3.29 -1.45 -25.60
C LEU A 99 -2.21 -0.57 -26.24
N ARG A 100 -2.55 0.00 -27.40
CA ARG A 100 -1.70 0.94 -28.14
C ARG A 100 -2.36 2.31 -28.23
N GLY A 101 -1.54 3.36 -28.29
CA GLY A 101 -2.02 4.73 -28.49
C GLY A 101 -2.70 5.37 -27.27
N VAL A 102 -2.60 4.74 -26.09
CA VAL A 102 -3.15 5.30 -24.85
C VAL A 102 -2.46 6.63 -24.53
N PRO A 103 -3.20 7.74 -24.33
CA PRO A 103 -2.62 9.00 -23.93
C PRO A 103 -1.93 8.90 -22.56
N ARG A 104 -0.79 9.59 -22.41
CA ARG A 104 -0.03 9.58 -21.15
C ARG A 104 -0.87 10.03 -19.96
N GLN A 105 -1.76 11.01 -20.13
CA GLN A 105 -2.64 11.46 -19.06
C GLN A 105 -3.60 10.39 -18.57
N ASP A 106 -4.00 9.45 -19.44
CA ASP A 106 -4.91 8.38 -19.06
C ASP A 106 -4.15 7.25 -18.35
N ALA A 107 -2.95 6.94 -18.85
CA ALA A 107 -2.07 5.90 -18.31
C ALA A 107 -1.35 6.33 -17.02
N ASP A 108 -1.34 7.61 -16.67
CA ASP A 108 -0.67 8.08 -15.47
C ASP A 108 -1.33 7.53 -14.20
N ILE A 109 -0.56 6.81 -13.40
CA ILE A 109 -0.94 6.24 -12.11
C ILE A 109 -0.06 6.75 -10.97
N THR A 110 0.70 7.82 -11.18
CA THR A 110 1.66 8.37 -10.20
C THR A 110 1.00 8.53 -8.84
N GLY A 111 -0.18 9.14 -8.76
CA GLY A 111 -0.91 9.33 -7.50
C GLY A 111 -1.55 8.07 -6.92
N GLU A 112 -1.68 7.00 -7.72
CA GLU A 112 -2.39 5.77 -7.35
C GLU A 112 -1.45 4.66 -6.88
N VAL A 113 -0.17 4.75 -7.26
CA VAL A 113 0.86 3.78 -6.89
C VAL A 113 1.21 3.89 -5.41
N ARG A 114 1.23 2.74 -4.73
CA ARG A 114 1.45 2.61 -3.29
C ARG A 114 2.73 1.83 -2.99
N ALA A 115 3.23 1.97 -1.76
CA ALA A 115 4.27 1.09 -1.24
C ALA A 115 3.62 -0.21 -0.75
N GLY A 116 3.86 -1.31 -1.47
CA GLY A 116 3.52 -2.66 -1.04
C GLY A 116 4.57 -3.15 -0.04
N HIS A 117 4.15 -3.90 0.98
CA HIS A 117 5.08 -4.37 2.00
C HIS A 117 4.61 -5.64 2.71
N ARG A 118 5.56 -6.33 3.36
CA ARG A 118 5.30 -7.45 4.28
C ARG A 118 6.36 -7.48 5.37
N LEU A 119 5.93 -7.70 6.60
CA LEU A 119 6.83 -7.96 7.74
C LEU A 119 7.11 -9.46 7.85
N ASP A 120 8.38 -9.85 7.75
CA ASP A 120 8.78 -11.25 7.80
C ASP A 120 9.25 -11.67 9.20
N ALA A 121 9.91 -10.76 9.92
CA ALA A 121 10.32 -11.00 11.31
C ALA A 121 10.53 -9.70 12.08
N VAL A 122 10.29 -9.75 13.39
CA VAL A 122 10.63 -8.68 14.32
C VAL A 122 11.09 -9.26 15.64
N GLY A 123 12.11 -8.68 16.25
CA GLY A 123 12.61 -9.12 17.54
C GLY A 123 13.77 -8.28 18.05
N TRP A 124 14.05 -8.37 19.35
CA TRP A 124 15.15 -7.64 19.97
C TRP A 124 16.50 -8.33 19.72
N GLN A 125 17.50 -7.56 19.30
CA GLN A 125 18.90 -7.96 19.22
C GLN A 125 19.74 -6.96 20.02
N GLY A 126 20.23 -7.37 21.20
CA GLY A 126 20.83 -6.40 22.12
C GLY A 126 19.78 -5.36 22.51
N GLU A 127 20.10 -4.07 22.47
CA GLU A 127 19.15 -2.98 22.75
C GLU A 127 18.44 -2.46 21.48
N ARG A 128 18.71 -3.07 20.31
CA ARG A 128 18.13 -2.68 19.02
C ARG A 128 16.95 -3.58 18.66
N LEU A 129 15.93 -3.01 18.02
CA LEU A 129 14.84 -3.80 17.45
C LEU A 129 15.22 -4.18 16.01
N ARG A 130 15.44 -5.47 15.77
CA ARG A 130 15.68 -6.02 14.44
C ARG A 130 14.35 -6.25 13.74
N VAL A 131 14.23 -5.73 12.53
CA VAL A 131 13.05 -5.85 11.68
C VAL A 131 13.49 -6.36 10.31
N ARG A 132 12.84 -7.41 9.82
CA ARG A 132 13.02 -7.94 8.47
C ARG A 132 11.71 -7.91 7.72
N GLY A 133 11.75 -7.61 6.44
CA GLY A 133 10.57 -7.60 5.61
C GLY A 133 10.89 -7.42 4.15
N TRP A 134 9.83 -7.31 3.36
CA TRP A 134 9.88 -6.96 1.96
C TRP A 134 9.11 -5.66 1.73
N ALA A 135 9.59 -4.82 0.82
CA ALA A 135 8.85 -3.66 0.36
C ALA A 135 9.21 -3.33 -1.08
N ALA A 136 8.22 -2.90 -1.86
CA ALA A 136 8.38 -2.46 -3.23
C ALA A 136 7.32 -1.42 -3.58
N LEU A 137 7.53 -0.71 -4.68
CA LEU A 137 6.54 0.17 -5.25
C LEU A 137 5.59 -0.69 -6.10
N GLU A 138 4.29 -0.69 -5.79
CA GLU A 138 3.32 -1.57 -6.48
C GLU A 138 3.34 -1.33 -8.01
N ARG A 139 3.28 -2.42 -8.77
CA ARG A 139 3.30 -2.45 -10.25
C ARG A 139 4.60 -1.98 -10.91
N VAL A 140 5.58 -1.48 -10.16
CA VAL A 140 6.85 -1.00 -10.73
C VAL A 140 7.93 -2.04 -10.47
N GLU A 141 8.38 -2.68 -11.54
CA GLU A 141 9.56 -3.55 -11.49
C GLU A 141 10.84 -2.71 -11.50
N ALA A 142 11.69 -2.91 -10.51
CA ALA A 142 12.97 -2.20 -10.41
C ALA A 142 14.05 -3.12 -9.82
N ARG A 143 15.26 -3.00 -10.36
CA ARG A 143 16.45 -3.70 -9.83
C ARG A 143 16.94 -3.08 -8.53
N GLU A 144 16.87 -1.75 -8.45
CA GLU A 144 17.32 -0.97 -7.30
C GLU A 144 16.10 -0.36 -6.61
N VAL A 145 15.93 -0.73 -5.34
CA VAL A 145 14.86 -0.25 -4.48
C VAL A 145 15.49 0.27 -3.21
N LEU A 146 15.37 1.58 -2.97
CA LEU A 146 15.80 2.17 -1.71
C LEU A 146 14.67 2.04 -0.70
N THR A 147 14.96 1.36 0.41
CA THR A 147 13.99 1.14 1.48
C THR A 147 14.49 1.76 2.79
N GLU A 148 13.61 2.46 3.48
CA GLU A 148 13.85 2.98 4.83
C GLU A 148 12.73 2.54 5.76
N LEU A 149 13.05 2.26 7.03
CA LEU A 149 12.03 2.23 8.07
C LEU A 149 11.94 3.59 8.72
N ILE A 150 10.71 4.03 8.99
CA ILE A 150 10.44 5.28 9.67
C ILE A 150 9.70 4.97 10.95
N LEU A 151 10.18 5.52 12.06
CA LEU A 151 9.43 5.59 13.30
C LEU A 151 8.86 6.99 13.42
N ARG A 152 7.53 7.11 13.36
CA ARG A 152 6.81 8.38 13.51
C ARG A 152 6.16 8.44 14.89
N GLU A 153 6.43 9.49 15.64
CA GLU A 153 5.79 9.72 16.93
C GLU A 153 4.30 9.97 16.75
N ARG A 154 3.46 9.29 17.53
CA ARG A 154 2.01 9.32 17.34
C ARG A 154 1.36 10.66 17.66
N THR A 155 1.91 11.41 18.61
CA THR A 155 1.32 12.69 19.05
C THR A 155 1.92 13.87 18.32
N ALA A 156 3.26 14.00 18.32
CA ALA A 156 3.92 15.16 17.72
C ALA A 156 4.22 14.98 16.21
N GLY A 157 4.16 13.76 15.68
CA GLY A 157 4.49 13.48 14.28
C GLY A 157 5.97 13.47 13.94
N THR A 158 6.87 13.65 14.93
CA THR A 158 8.32 13.57 14.76
C THR A 158 8.74 12.28 14.07
N GLU A 159 9.62 12.34 13.08
CA GLU A 159 10.08 11.17 12.34
C GLU A 159 11.55 10.87 12.58
N HIS A 160 11.87 9.59 12.78
CA HIS A 160 13.23 9.08 12.69
C HIS A 160 13.30 8.03 11.58
N ARG A 161 14.27 8.22 10.67
CA ARG A 161 14.52 7.32 9.54
C ARG A 161 15.68 6.41 9.87
N PHE A 162 15.53 5.14 9.51
CA PHE A 162 16.52 4.10 9.71
C PHE A 162 16.83 3.47 8.38
N PRO A 163 18.13 3.42 7.98
CA PRO A 163 18.52 2.76 6.76
C PRO A 163 18.24 1.27 6.85
N THR A 164 17.99 0.66 5.69
CA THR A 164 17.87 -0.79 5.58
C THR A 164 19.09 -1.37 4.86
N THR A 165 19.40 -2.63 5.17
CA THR A 165 20.36 -3.44 4.43
C THR A 165 19.60 -4.38 3.51
N PRO A 166 19.87 -4.39 2.20
CA PRO A 166 19.27 -5.35 1.27
C PRO A 166 19.55 -6.81 1.68
N ARG A 167 18.59 -7.69 1.38
CA ARG A 167 18.66 -9.14 1.58
C ARG A 167 18.15 -9.81 0.30
N ASP A 168 18.46 -11.09 0.10
CA ASP A 168 18.05 -11.85 -1.11
C ASP A 168 16.55 -11.74 -1.41
N ALA A 169 15.72 -11.67 -0.37
CA ALA A 169 14.28 -11.49 -0.47
C ALA A 169 13.78 -10.35 0.45
N GLY A 170 14.26 -9.13 0.24
CA GLY A 170 13.76 -7.92 0.91
C GLY A 170 14.86 -7.13 1.64
N PHE A 171 14.61 -6.78 2.89
CA PHE A 171 15.47 -5.90 3.67
C PHE A 171 15.56 -6.30 5.15
N GLU A 172 16.59 -5.78 5.81
CA GLU A 172 16.74 -5.78 7.26
C GLU A 172 17.02 -4.37 7.78
N ALA A 173 16.46 -4.04 8.93
CA ALA A 173 16.76 -2.81 9.66
C ALA A 173 17.02 -3.11 11.14
N LEU A 174 17.92 -2.33 11.73
CA LEU A 174 18.18 -2.31 13.17
C LEU A 174 17.78 -0.94 13.70
N LEU A 175 16.67 -0.90 14.44
CA LEU A 175 16.10 0.32 15.00
C LEU A 175 16.70 0.55 16.39
N GLU A 176 17.41 1.65 16.56
CA GLU A 176 17.93 2.06 17.86
C GLU A 176 16.85 2.83 18.63
N SER A 177 16.28 2.18 19.66
CA SER A 177 15.24 2.83 20.47
C SER A 177 15.76 4.05 21.24
N ALA A 178 17.07 4.15 21.46
CA ALA A 178 17.71 5.34 22.04
C ALA A 178 17.66 6.56 21.11
N GLN A 179 17.68 6.36 19.80
CA GLN A 179 17.65 7.44 18.81
C GLN A 179 16.29 8.15 18.76
N VAL A 180 15.20 7.43 19.06
CA VAL A 180 13.85 8.01 19.05
C VAL A 180 13.45 8.61 20.41
N GLY A 181 14.07 8.20 21.51
CA GLY A 181 13.70 8.68 22.84
C GLY A 181 12.33 8.19 23.32
N MET A 182 11.88 8.74 24.46
CA MET A 182 10.62 8.35 25.10
C MET A 182 9.41 8.71 24.22
N GLY A 183 8.41 7.83 24.16
CA GLY A 183 7.19 8.09 23.39
C GLY A 183 6.55 6.84 22.82
N ARG A 184 5.55 7.06 21.96
CA ARG A 184 4.83 6.00 21.26
C ARG A 184 4.98 6.20 19.76
N TRP A 185 5.69 5.28 19.12
CA TRP A 185 6.18 5.37 17.76
C TRP A 185 5.48 4.36 16.85
N ASP A 186 4.97 4.82 15.72
CA ASP A 186 4.40 3.98 14.65
C ASP A 186 5.44 3.67 13.59
N ALA A 187 5.51 2.40 13.17
CA ALA A 187 6.40 2.00 12.10
C ALA A 187 5.75 2.24 10.73
N TYR A 188 6.51 2.86 9.85
CA TYR A 188 6.24 3.01 8.43
C TYR A 188 7.42 2.44 7.64
N VAL A 189 7.16 2.07 6.40
CA VAL A 189 8.20 1.78 5.41
C VAL A 189 8.10 2.80 4.30
N ALA A 190 9.24 3.36 3.91
CA ALA A 190 9.37 4.20 2.74
C ALA A 190 10.07 3.41 1.64
N VAL A 191 9.51 3.47 0.44
CA VAL A 191 10.07 2.82 -0.76
C VAL A 191 10.30 3.89 -1.80
N THR A 192 11.53 3.96 -2.30
CA THR A 192 11.92 4.90 -3.35
C THR A 192 12.48 4.16 -4.55
N VAL A 193 11.88 4.41 -5.71
CA VAL A 193 12.26 3.83 -7.00
C VAL A 193 12.27 4.94 -8.04
N HIS A 194 13.39 5.10 -8.76
CA HIS A 194 13.55 6.12 -9.82
C HIS A 194 13.10 7.54 -9.40
N GLY A 195 13.41 7.94 -8.16
CA GLY A 195 13.05 9.25 -7.60
C GLY A 195 11.62 9.36 -7.05
N ILE A 196 10.79 8.34 -7.21
CA ILE A 196 9.42 8.31 -6.69
C ILE A 196 9.41 7.62 -5.34
N SER A 197 9.00 8.34 -4.30
CA SER A 197 8.92 7.82 -2.94
C SER A 197 7.48 7.65 -2.47
N ARG A 198 7.17 6.49 -1.89
CA ARG A 198 5.87 6.20 -1.24
C ARG A 198 6.09 5.63 0.14
N GLN A 199 5.18 5.94 1.05
CA GLN A 199 5.22 5.44 2.43
C GLN A 199 3.96 4.64 2.74
N ALA A 200 4.10 3.59 3.54
CA ALA A 200 2.98 2.79 4.04
C ALA A 200 3.21 2.41 5.50
N ARG A 201 2.11 2.25 6.25
CA ARG A 201 2.17 1.89 7.67
C ARG A 201 2.50 0.40 7.82
N PHE A 202 3.63 0.10 8.43
CA PHE A 202 4.26 -1.20 8.31
C PHE A 202 3.73 -2.23 9.33
N GLY A 203 3.81 -3.52 8.98
CA GLY A 203 3.42 -4.65 9.85
C GLY A 203 1.97 -5.15 9.73
N GLY A 204 1.09 -4.41 9.04
CA GLY A 204 -0.30 -4.83 8.79
C GLY A 204 -0.38 -6.14 7.98
N THR A 205 0.44 -6.24 6.93
CA THR A 205 0.71 -7.48 6.20
C THR A 205 1.99 -8.11 6.76
N ARG A 206 1.93 -9.38 7.17
CA ARG A 206 3.03 -10.07 7.85
C ARG A 206 2.98 -11.58 7.61
N GLU A 207 4.14 -12.22 7.72
CA GLU A 207 4.24 -13.68 7.70
C GLU A 207 3.48 -14.30 8.89
N PRO A 208 2.80 -15.45 8.71
CA PRO A 208 2.05 -16.10 9.79
C PRO A 208 2.90 -16.47 11.02
N SER A 209 4.21 -16.68 10.82
CA SER A 209 5.15 -17.02 11.89
C SER A 209 5.55 -15.83 12.77
N VAL A 210 5.17 -14.59 12.43
CA VAL A 210 5.50 -13.42 13.22
C VAL A 210 4.73 -13.43 14.54
N ARG A 211 5.47 -13.47 15.66
CA ARG A 211 4.91 -13.36 17.00
C ARG A 211 4.30 -11.97 17.20
N THR A 212 3.07 -11.93 17.66
CA THR A 212 2.30 -10.68 17.83
C THR A 212 2.19 -10.23 19.27
N GLU A 213 2.59 -11.06 20.23
CA GLU A 213 2.65 -10.67 21.63
C GLU A 213 3.62 -9.52 21.86
N PRO A 214 3.32 -8.58 22.77
CA PRO A 214 4.24 -7.50 23.12
C PRO A 214 5.62 -8.03 23.54
N MET A 215 6.66 -7.55 22.86
CA MET A 215 8.05 -7.93 23.08
C MET A 215 8.76 -6.84 23.88
N PHE A 216 9.12 -7.18 25.11
CA PHE A 216 9.74 -6.24 26.05
C PHE A 216 11.26 -6.30 26.01
N ARG A 217 11.90 -5.13 26.17
CA ARG A 217 13.34 -5.02 26.33
C ARG A 217 13.68 -3.86 27.27
N ARG A 218 14.65 -4.09 28.16
CA ARG A 218 15.30 -3.00 28.90
C ARG A 218 16.35 -2.38 28.00
N ILE A 219 16.32 -1.06 27.86
CA ILE A 219 17.24 -0.27 27.03
C ILE A 219 17.85 0.86 27.87
N ARG A 220 18.90 1.50 27.35
CA ARG A 220 19.48 2.71 27.94
C ARG A 220 19.20 3.92 27.06
N LEU A 221 18.66 4.97 27.66
CA LEU A 221 18.59 6.31 27.10
C LEU A 221 19.62 7.21 27.78
N PRO A 222 19.94 8.40 27.22
CA PRO A 222 20.79 9.39 27.90
C PRO A 222 20.31 9.74 29.31
N GLU A 223 18.99 9.75 29.54
CA GLU A 223 18.35 10.07 30.83
C GLU A 223 18.38 8.88 31.83
N GLY A 224 18.74 7.68 31.37
CA GLY A 224 18.89 6.49 32.18
C GLY A 224 18.21 5.22 31.62
N PRO A 225 18.29 4.10 32.35
CA PRO A 225 17.68 2.84 31.92
C PRO A 225 16.14 2.92 31.89
N THR A 226 15.53 2.41 30.83
CA THR A 226 14.08 2.36 30.69
C THR A 226 13.61 1.10 29.97
N ALA A 227 12.30 0.96 29.77
CA ALA A 227 11.71 -0.14 29.01
C ALA A 227 11.30 0.33 27.62
N ALA A 228 11.55 -0.53 26.61
CA ALA A 228 10.96 -0.44 25.29
C ALA A 228 10.11 -1.68 25.03
N THR A 229 8.97 -1.48 24.38
CA THR A 229 8.03 -2.55 24.02
C THR A 229 7.69 -2.43 22.54
N ALA A 230 8.07 -3.43 21.75
CA ALA A 230 7.57 -3.58 20.39
C ALA A 230 6.25 -4.36 20.46
N TYR A 231 5.21 -3.87 19.78
CA TYR A 231 3.87 -4.47 19.82
C TYR A 231 3.11 -4.14 18.53
N PHE A 232 1.99 -4.82 18.33
CA PHE A 232 1.08 -4.54 17.22
C PHE A 232 -0.12 -3.74 17.71
N THR A 233 -0.48 -2.69 16.99
CA THR A 233 -1.68 -1.90 17.27
C THR A 233 -2.95 -2.70 16.98
N GLU A 234 -4.12 -2.20 17.39
CA GLU A 234 -5.41 -2.81 17.07
C GLU A 234 -5.61 -3.02 15.56
N GLY A 235 -5.22 -2.04 14.74
CA GLY A 235 -5.19 -2.17 13.27
C GLY A 235 -4.08 -3.07 12.72
N GLY A 236 -3.35 -3.79 13.57
CA GLY A 236 -2.34 -4.77 13.17
C GLY A 236 -0.99 -4.20 12.73
N HIS A 237 -0.71 -2.91 12.85
CA HIS A 237 0.59 -2.33 12.47
C HIS A 237 1.62 -2.41 13.58
N LEU A 238 2.90 -2.50 13.22
CA LEU A 238 4.02 -2.52 14.16
C LEU A 238 4.20 -1.13 14.80
N ALA A 239 4.42 -1.12 16.10
CA ALA A 239 4.69 0.08 16.88
C ALA A 239 5.67 -0.21 18.03
N ILE A 240 6.31 0.85 18.52
CA ILE A 240 7.23 0.79 19.66
C ILE A 240 6.75 1.78 20.72
N LYS A 241 6.72 1.36 21.98
CA LYS A 241 6.57 2.25 23.12
C LYS A 241 7.89 2.30 23.86
N VAL A 242 8.47 3.48 24.00
CA VAL A 242 9.69 3.72 24.78
C VAL A 242 9.30 4.52 26.01
N GLY A 243 9.65 4.01 27.19
CA GLY A 243 9.29 4.61 28.46
C GLY A 243 7.99 4.06 29.07
N GLY A 244 7.85 4.36 30.37
CA GLY A 244 6.80 3.86 31.25
C GLY A 244 7.28 2.70 32.12
N THR A 245 6.83 2.67 33.37
CA THR A 245 6.96 1.52 34.25
C THR A 245 6.07 0.38 33.76
N ARG A 246 6.53 -0.85 33.96
CA ARG A 246 5.71 -2.06 33.80
C ARG A 246 4.42 -1.83 34.59
N LEU A 247 3.27 -1.67 33.95
CA LEU A 247 2.03 -1.97 34.66
C LEU A 247 2.09 -3.47 34.91
N PRO A 248 2.16 -3.93 36.18
CA PRO A 248 2.03 -5.35 36.46
C PRO A 248 0.73 -5.80 35.79
N VAL A 249 0.77 -6.93 35.08
CA VAL A 249 -0.45 -7.55 34.57
C VAL A 249 -1.40 -7.66 35.76
N PRO A 250 -2.59 -7.02 35.72
CA PRO A 250 -3.53 -7.05 36.84
C PRO A 250 -3.76 -8.50 37.26
N LEU A 251 -3.76 -8.78 38.57
CA LEU A 251 -3.89 -10.14 39.11
C LEU A 251 -5.08 -10.90 38.47
N ARG A 252 -6.18 -10.20 38.18
CA ARG A 252 -7.34 -10.73 37.44
C ARG A 252 -6.99 -11.38 36.09
N THR A 253 -6.08 -10.77 35.33
CA THR A 253 -5.66 -11.26 34.00
C THR A 253 -4.71 -12.47 34.12
N ARG A 254 -3.95 -12.59 35.22
CA ARG A 254 -3.15 -13.81 35.50
C ARG A 254 -4.02 -14.97 35.95
N ILE A 255 -5.07 -14.70 36.73
CA ILE A 255 -6.02 -15.72 37.22
C ILE A 255 -6.87 -16.26 36.06
N LEU A 256 -7.43 -15.39 35.22
CA LEU A 256 -8.23 -15.82 34.06
C LEU A 256 -7.43 -16.64 33.04
N ARG A 257 -6.12 -16.40 32.93
CA ARG A 257 -5.23 -17.17 32.04
C ARG A 257 -4.81 -18.53 32.62
N ARG A 258 -4.95 -18.74 33.93
CA ARG A 258 -4.74 -20.03 34.61
C ARG A 258 -6.00 -20.88 34.72
N LEU A 259 -7.18 -20.29 34.53
CA LEU A 259 -8.48 -20.96 34.66
C LEU A 259 -9.12 -21.36 33.32
N LYS A 260 -8.49 -21.10 32.17
CA LYS A 260 -8.89 -21.76 30.92
C LYS A 260 -8.21 -23.13 30.84
N PRO A 261 -8.97 -24.25 30.83
CA PRO A 261 -8.41 -25.56 30.48
C PRO A 261 -8.06 -25.57 28.98
N ARG A 262 -7.16 -26.48 28.60
CA ARG A 262 -6.74 -26.72 27.20
C ARG A 262 -7.93 -27.14 26.33
#